data_AF-A0A2P8VVD0-F1
#
_entry.id   AF-A0A2P8VVD0-F1
#
_cell.length_a   1.000
_cell.length_b   1.000
_cell.length_c   1.000
_cell.angle_alpha   90.00
_cell.angle_beta   90.00
_cell.angle_gamma   90.00
#
_symmetry.space_group_name_H-M   'P 1'
#
loop_
_entity.id
_entity.type
_entity.pdbx_description
1 polymer ?
#
loop_
_entity_poly.entity_id
_entity_poly.type
_entity_poly.pdbx_seq_one_letter_code
_entity_poly.pdbx_strand_id
1 'polypeptide(L)'
;MLGELQVEVRQTPQQEARIARVQLRGLHVTLAVPEHLARQKPSLQPIELNALWVEEIDVPAGEGKPICWKLLTTLPLESYAQACQYVRWYSYRWLIERFHFTLKSDCTLETSQLQHRDRLLKALATYSIVAWRLMSMTYQARLTPEASCDAILQPEEWRLLRRKFTPKSRAKTPPTMHQAMLWIAQRGGFLAPKSDGEPGLKTSWRGYTKLHHMLEELAL
;
A
#
# COMPACT_ATOMS: atom_id res chain seq x y z
N MET A 1 3.96 18.59 -24.61
CA MET A 1 4.95 18.00 -23.68
C MET A 1 4.77 18.71 -22.34
N LEU A 2 4.64 17.98 -21.22
CA LEU A 2 4.32 18.59 -19.91
C LEU A 2 5.53 18.73 -18.99
N GLY A 3 6.51 17.82 -19.07
CA GLY A 3 7.73 17.88 -18.26
C GLY A 3 8.31 16.48 -18.00
N GLU A 4 9.19 16.39 -17.01
CA GLU A 4 9.82 15.14 -16.59
C GLU A 4 9.70 14.96 -15.08
N LEU A 5 9.60 13.71 -14.61
CA LEU A 5 9.44 13.36 -13.19
C LEU A 5 10.33 12.17 -12.84
N GLN A 6 10.78 12.10 -11.59
CA GLN A 6 11.39 10.90 -11.03
C GLN A 6 10.34 10.04 -10.33
N VAL A 7 10.33 8.75 -10.64
CA VAL A 7 9.40 7.77 -10.07
C VAL A 7 10.20 6.63 -9.46
N GLU A 8 9.89 6.29 -8.20
CA GLU A 8 10.46 5.12 -7.54
C GLU A 8 9.87 3.83 -8.12
N VAL A 9 10.72 3.00 -8.70
CA VAL A 9 10.42 1.63 -9.13
C VAL A 9 10.84 0.71 -8.00
N ARG A 10 9.88 -0.08 -7.51
CA ARG A 10 10.13 -1.02 -6.41
C ARG A 10 10.77 -2.29 -6.93
N GLN A 11 11.57 -2.90 -6.05
CA GLN A 11 12.12 -4.22 -6.26
C GLN A 11 11.00 -5.25 -6.45
N THR A 12 11.17 -6.13 -7.43
CA THR A 12 10.41 -7.36 -7.62
C THR A 12 11.39 -8.51 -7.85
N PRO A 13 10.97 -9.78 -7.87
CA PRO A 13 11.87 -10.88 -8.22
C PRO A 13 12.54 -10.75 -9.60
N GLN A 14 12.05 -9.85 -10.47
CA GLN A 14 12.53 -9.64 -11.83
C GLN A 14 13.28 -8.30 -12.02
N GLN A 15 13.27 -7.40 -11.03
CA GLN A 15 13.90 -6.09 -11.14
C GLN A 15 14.35 -5.56 -9.78
N GLU A 16 15.49 -4.89 -9.74
CA GLU A 16 15.96 -4.17 -8.56
C GLU A 16 15.18 -2.87 -8.33
N ALA A 17 15.18 -2.39 -7.09
CA ALA A 17 14.63 -1.06 -6.80
C ALA A 17 15.51 0.02 -7.45
N ARG A 18 14.87 1.00 -8.10
CA ARG A 18 15.58 2.08 -8.81
C ARG A 18 14.73 3.33 -8.95
N ILE A 19 15.37 4.45 -9.27
CA ILE A 19 14.68 5.70 -9.59
C ILE A 19 14.63 5.83 -11.11
N ALA A 20 13.43 5.77 -11.68
CA ALA A 20 13.19 5.94 -13.11
C ALA A 20 12.91 7.42 -13.44
N ARG A 21 13.60 7.95 -14.44
CA ARG A 21 13.28 9.26 -15.01
C ARG A 21 12.22 9.07 -16.09
N VAL A 22 11.07 9.74 -15.96
CA VAL A 22 9.96 9.62 -16.90
C VAL A 22 9.60 10.95 -17.52
N GLN A 23 9.26 10.94 -18.81
CA GLN A 23 8.73 12.06 -19.56
C GLN A 23 7.20 12.02 -19.57
N LEU A 24 6.58 13.19 -19.43
CA LEU A 24 5.13 13.36 -19.33
C LEU A 24 4.58 14.08 -20.56
N ARG A 25 3.55 13.48 -21.19
CA ARG A 25 2.84 14.07 -22.34
C ARG A 25 1.34 14.00 -22.10
N GLY A 26 0.69 15.16 -22.07
CA GLY A 26 -0.76 15.26 -21.95
C GLY A 26 -1.42 15.57 -23.29
N LEU A 27 -2.63 15.04 -23.49
CA LEU A 27 -3.48 15.35 -24.63
C LEU A 27 -4.95 15.26 -24.20
N HIS A 28 -5.79 16.19 -24.66
CA HIS A 28 -7.23 16.04 -24.57
C HIS A 28 -7.72 15.12 -25.70
N VAL A 29 -8.51 14.10 -25.35
CA VAL A 29 -8.93 13.05 -26.28
C VAL A 29 -10.43 12.81 -26.22
N THR A 30 -11.02 12.54 -27.36
CA THR A 30 -12.41 12.08 -27.47
C THR A 30 -12.40 10.59 -27.81
N LEU A 31 -12.91 9.76 -26.90
CA LEU A 31 -13.13 8.35 -27.15
C LEU A 31 -14.44 8.18 -27.94
N ALA A 32 -14.31 7.80 -29.21
CA ALA A 32 -15.45 7.51 -30.06
C ALA A 32 -16.18 6.24 -29.61
N VAL A 33 -17.49 6.19 -29.86
CA VAL A 33 -18.28 4.98 -29.67
C VAL A 33 -17.88 3.95 -30.76
N PRO A 34 -17.48 2.72 -30.39
CA PRO A 34 -17.17 1.69 -31.38
C PRO A 34 -18.36 1.42 -32.32
N GLU A 35 -18.12 1.27 -33.62
CA GLU A 35 -19.18 1.16 -34.64
C GLU A 35 -20.21 0.06 -34.35
N HIS A 36 -19.74 -1.10 -33.87
CA HIS A 36 -20.62 -2.22 -33.54
C HIS A 36 -21.57 -1.90 -32.37
N LEU A 37 -21.14 -1.07 -31.41
CA LEU A 37 -21.97 -0.61 -30.29
C LEU A 37 -22.89 0.52 -30.71
N ALA A 38 -22.45 1.42 -31.59
CA ALA A 38 -23.27 2.51 -32.10
C ALA A 38 -24.57 2.00 -32.76
N ARG A 39 -24.49 0.86 -33.47
CA ARG A 39 -25.67 0.21 -34.07
C ARG A 39 -26.61 -0.43 -33.05
N GLN A 40 -26.08 -1.00 -31.97
CA GLN A 40 -26.87 -1.70 -30.96
C GLN A 40 -27.44 -0.76 -29.89
N LYS A 41 -26.77 0.36 -29.62
CA LYS A 41 -27.11 1.32 -28.58
C LYS A 41 -26.92 2.76 -29.10
N PRO A 42 -27.91 3.30 -29.84
CA PRO A 42 -27.83 4.63 -30.45
C PRO A 42 -27.68 5.78 -29.45
N SER A 43 -28.00 5.54 -28.18
CA SER A 43 -27.89 6.54 -27.10
C SER A 43 -26.46 6.75 -26.61
N LEU A 44 -25.50 5.88 -26.96
CA LEU A 44 -24.11 6.07 -26.57
C LEU A 44 -23.51 7.27 -27.31
N GLN A 45 -22.82 8.13 -26.56
CA GLN A 45 -22.14 9.32 -27.07
C GLN A 45 -20.63 9.20 -26.87
N PRO A 46 -19.82 9.84 -27.72
CA PRO A 46 -18.38 9.95 -27.48
C PRO A 46 -18.09 10.58 -26.11
N ILE A 47 -16.99 10.17 -25.49
CA ILE A 47 -16.60 10.65 -24.14
C ILE A 47 -15.31 11.44 -24.26
N GLU A 48 -15.32 12.67 -23.76
CA GLU A 48 -14.13 13.52 -23.65
C GLU A 48 -13.37 13.21 -22.36
N LEU A 49 -12.05 13.02 -22.49
CA LEU A 49 -11.14 12.67 -21.41
C LEU A 49 -9.79 13.35 -21.63
N ASN A 50 -8.96 13.31 -20.61
CA ASN A 50 -7.54 13.64 -20.73
C ASN A 50 -6.71 12.35 -20.75
N ALA A 51 -5.76 12.28 -21.67
CA ALA A 51 -4.76 11.22 -21.76
C ALA A 51 -3.41 11.74 -21.26
N LEU A 52 -2.79 10.98 -20.37
CA LEU A 52 -1.44 11.22 -19.87
C LEU A 52 -0.56 10.02 -20.24
N TRP A 53 0.41 10.26 -21.12
CA TRP A 53 1.43 9.30 -21.48
C TRP A 53 2.70 9.58 -20.67
N VAL A 54 3.09 8.58 -19.88
CA VAL A 54 4.28 8.54 -19.02
C VAL A 54 5.23 7.51 -19.60
N GLU A 55 6.41 7.94 -20.05
CA GLU A 55 7.39 7.07 -20.67
C GLU A 55 8.76 7.25 -20.01
N GLU A 56 9.40 6.15 -19.66
CA GLU A 56 10.74 6.16 -19.12
C GLU A 56 11.77 6.56 -20.16
N ILE A 57 12.70 7.41 -19.76
CA ILE A 57 13.80 7.89 -20.59
C ILE A 57 15.13 7.48 -19.94
N ASP A 58 16.17 7.32 -20.77
CA ASP A 58 17.50 6.83 -20.38
C ASP A 58 17.49 5.50 -19.60
N VAL A 59 16.66 4.55 -20.05
CA VAL A 59 16.54 3.23 -19.40
C VAL A 59 17.90 2.53 -19.41
N PRO A 60 18.51 2.23 -18.25
CA PRO A 60 19.80 1.58 -18.22
C PRO A 60 19.70 0.13 -18.72
N ALA A 61 20.74 -0.32 -19.42
CA ALA A 61 20.76 -1.66 -19.97
C ALA A 61 20.68 -2.72 -18.85
N GLY A 62 19.69 -3.61 -18.93
CA GLY A 62 19.51 -4.72 -18.00
C GLY A 62 18.60 -4.44 -16.79
N GLU A 63 18.04 -3.23 -16.64
CA GLU A 63 17.23 -2.84 -15.46
C GLU A 63 15.72 -3.12 -15.58
N GLY A 64 15.36 -4.12 -16.38
CA GLY A 64 13.97 -4.58 -16.55
C GLY A 64 13.20 -3.85 -17.66
N LYS A 65 11.87 -3.99 -17.64
CA LYS A 65 10.99 -3.40 -18.66
C LYS A 65 10.78 -1.91 -18.37
N PRO A 66 10.99 -1.01 -19.36
CA PRO A 66 10.74 0.42 -19.20
C PRO A 66 9.33 0.74 -18.73
N ILE A 67 9.18 1.80 -17.92
CA ILE A 67 7.86 2.36 -17.63
C ILE A 67 7.26 2.92 -18.93
N CYS A 68 6.06 2.45 -19.25
CA CYS A 68 5.22 3.04 -20.29
C CYS A 68 3.76 2.98 -19.80
N TRP A 69 3.27 4.07 -19.23
CA TRP A 69 1.88 4.19 -18.76
C TRP A 69 1.09 5.12 -19.67
N LYS A 70 -0.06 4.64 -20.14
CA LYS A 70 -1.05 5.45 -20.86
C LYS A 70 -2.28 5.56 -19.97
N LEU A 71 -2.39 6.68 -19.29
CA LEU A 71 -3.42 6.93 -18.29
C LEU A 71 -4.54 7.75 -18.90
N LEU A 72 -5.78 7.35 -18.66
CA LEU A 72 -6.97 8.14 -19.01
C LEU A 72 -7.60 8.66 -17.73
N THR A 73 -7.99 9.93 -17.73
CA THR A 73 -8.60 10.58 -16.57
C THR A 73 -9.68 11.56 -16.98
N THR A 74 -10.72 11.66 -16.16
CA THR A 74 -11.76 12.70 -16.25
C THR A 74 -11.33 14.00 -15.57
N LEU A 75 -10.19 14.01 -14.89
CA LEU A 75 -9.68 15.18 -14.17
C LEU A 75 -8.94 16.15 -15.12
N PRO A 76 -8.94 17.47 -14.82
CA PRO A 76 -8.25 18.46 -15.63
C PRO A 76 -6.74 18.21 -15.78
N LEU A 77 -6.19 18.36 -16.99
CA LEU A 77 -4.76 18.15 -17.26
C LEU A 77 -4.16 19.39 -17.95
N GLU A 78 -4.11 20.48 -17.21
CA GLU A 78 -3.71 21.80 -17.71
C GLU A 78 -2.29 22.19 -17.28
N SER A 79 -1.73 21.50 -16.29
CA SER A 79 -0.42 21.84 -15.71
C SER A 79 0.47 20.63 -15.46
N TYR A 80 1.77 20.89 -15.42
CA TYR A 80 2.78 19.92 -15.01
C TYR A 80 2.52 19.39 -13.58
N ALA A 81 2.10 20.25 -12.66
CA ALA A 81 1.80 19.85 -11.28
C ALA A 81 0.65 18.82 -11.19
N GLN A 82 -0.42 19.01 -11.97
CA GLN A 82 -1.51 18.03 -12.07
C GLN A 82 -1.02 16.70 -12.65
N ALA A 83 -0.21 16.75 -13.70
CA ALA A 83 0.37 15.54 -14.29
C ALA A 83 1.21 14.76 -13.27
N CYS A 84 2.10 15.44 -12.54
CA CYS A 84 2.90 14.80 -11.48
C CYS A 84 2.02 14.16 -10.39
N GLN A 85 0.94 14.83 -9.99
CA GLN A 85 -0.01 14.30 -9.03
C GLN A 85 -0.66 13.00 -9.54
N TYR A 86 -1.05 12.95 -10.81
CA TYR A 86 -1.68 11.76 -11.39
C TYR A 86 -0.72 10.59 -11.53
N VAL A 87 0.53 10.86 -11.91
CA VAL A 87 1.58 9.84 -11.90
C VAL A 87 1.81 9.31 -10.48
N ARG A 88 1.87 10.19 -9.48
CA ARG A 88 2.02 9.80 -8.08
C ARG A 88 0.83 8.95 -7.59
N TRP A 89 -0.39 9.34 -7.89
CA TRP A 89 -1.57 8.53 -7.54
C TRP A 89 -1.54 7.16 -8.22
N TYR A 90 -1.22 7.12 -9.52
CA TYR A 90 -1.12 5.86 -10.25
C TYR A 90 0.02 4.97 -9.72
N SER A 91 1.13 5.55 -9.25
CA SER A 91 2.21 4.80 -8.60
C SER A 91 1.78 4.12 -7.30
N TYR A 92 0.64 4.49 -6.71
CA TYR A 92 0.06 3.81 -5.55
C TYR A 92 -0.92 2.70 -5.91
N ARG A 93 -1.22 2.47 -7.21
CA ARG A 93 -2.20 1.47 -7.65
C ARG A 93 -1.91 0.07 -7.09
N TRP A 94 -0.64 -0.33 -7.01
CA TRP A 94 -0.23 -1.64 -6.50
C TRP A 94 -0.58 -1.87 -5.01
N LEU A 95 -0.90 -0.83 -4.23
CA LEU A 95 -1.32 -0.99 -2.83
C LEU A 95 -2.55 -1.89 -2.70
N ILE A 96 -3.46 -1.89 -3.69
CA ILE A 96 -4.61 -2.80 -3.68
C ILE A 96 -4.20 -4.27 -3.82
N GLU A 97 -3.15 -4.55 -4.60
CA GLU A 97 -2.60 -5.90 -4.72
C GLU A 97 -1.97 -6.34 -3.39
N ARG A 98 -1.34 -5.41 -2.67
CA ARG A 98 -0.82 -5.67 -1.33
C ARG A 98 -1.95 -5.94 -0.33
N PHE A 99 -3.08 -5.23 -0.44
CA PHE A 99 -4.28 -5.50 0.36
C PHE A 99 -4.84 -6.90 0.10
N HIS A 100 -4.98 -7.29 -1.17
CA HIS A 100 -5.40 -8.64 -1.52
C HIS A 100 -4.41 -9.70 -1.03
N PHE A 101 -3.11 -9.44 -1.12
CA PHE A 101 -2.09 -10.33 -0.59
C PHE A 101 -2.24 -10.54 0.92
N THR A 102 -2.43 -9.47 1.69
CA THR A 102 -2.63 -9.56 3.15
C THR A 102 -3.90 -10.35 3.49
N LEU A 103 -5.01 -10.11 2.78
CA LEU A 103 -6.26 -10.87 2.97
C LEU A 103 -6.08 -12.38 2.73
N LYS A 104 -5.39 -12.73 1.65
CA LYS A 104 -5.23 -14.13 1.23
C LYS A 104 -4.18 -14.86 2.03
N SER A 105 -3.00 -14.27 2.17
CA SER A 105 -1.82 -14.92 2.73
C SER A 105 -1.71 -14.79 4.25
N ASP A 106 -1.95 -13.60 4.80
CA ASP A 106 -1.75 -13.34 6.22
C ASP A 106 -3.03 -13.64 7.02
N CYS A 107 -4.19 -13.14 6.58
CA CYS A 107 -5.48 -13.45 7.19
C CYS A 107 -6.00 -14.85 6.83
N THR A 108 -5.33 -15.58 5.93
CA THR A 108 -5.65 -16.97 5.56
C THR A 108 -7.10 -17.20 5.11
N LEU A 109 -7.74 -16.17 4.53
CA LEU A 109 -9.15 -16.23 4.15
C LEU A 109 -9.45 -17.39 3.19
N GLU A 110 -8.56 -17.65 2.24
CA GLU A 110 -8.73 -18.71 1.24
C GLU A 110 -8.60 -20.13 1.81
N THR A 111 -7.97 -20.29 2.97
CA THR A 111 -7.89 -21.59 3.67
C THR A 111 -9.00 -21.76 4.70
N SER A 112 -9.92 -20.80 4.80
CA SER A 112 -11.06 -20.87 5.70
C SER A 112 -12.02 -21.97 5.25
N GLN A 113 -12.35 -22.90 6.16
CA GLN A 113 -13.27 -24.02 5.90
C GLN A 113 -14.76 -23.59 5.95
N LEU A 114 -15.06 -22.34 5.64
CA LEU A 114 -16.43 -21.81 5.65
C LEU A 114 -17.16 -22.23 4.38
N GLN A 115 -18.11 -23.15 4.52
CA GLN A 115 -18.81 -23.77 3.39
C GLN A 115 -19.99 -22.96 2.84
N HIS A 116 -20.44 -21.92 3.53
CA HIS A 116 -21.61 -21.13 3.14
C HIS A 116 -21.22 -19.72 2.71
N ARG A 117 -21.81 -19.26 1.60
CA ARG A 117 -21.61 -17.93 1.03
C ARG A 117 -21.76 -16.81 2.06
N ASP A 118 -22.81 -16.83 2.86
CA ASP A 118 -23.07 -15.75 3.83
C ASP A 118 -22.02 -15.71 4.95
N ARG A 119 -21.47 -16.87 5.34
CA ARG A 119 -20.39 -16.94 6.32
C ARG A 119 -19.08 -16.42 5.72
N LEU A 120 -18.79 -16.77 4.46
CA LEU A 120 -17.64 -16.24 3.73
C LEU A 120 -17.71 -14.72 3.56
N LEU A 121 -18.88 -14.17 3.21
CA LEU A 121 -19.06 -12.72 3.08
C LEU A 121 -18.84 -11.99 4.42
N LYS A 122 -19.35 -12.54 5.53
CA LYS A 122 -19.11 -11.99 6.87
C LYS A 122 -17.62 -12.05 7.24
N ALA A 123 -16.96 -13.18 7.01
CA ALA A 123 -15.54 -13.31 7.27
C ALA A 123 -14.70 -12.34 6.40
N LEU A 124 -15.01 -12.24 5.11
CA LEU A 124 -14.35 -11.31 4.19
C LEU A 124 -14.50 -9.86 4.67
N ALA A 125 -15.70 -9.45 5.10
CA ALA A 125 -15.92 -8.10 5.64
C ALA A 125 -15.05 -7.84 6.88
N THR A 126 -15.04 -8.76 7.84
CA THR A 126 -14.22 -8.64 9.06
C THR A 126 -12.73 -8.60 8.74
N TYR A 127 -12.23 -9.54 7.94
CA TYR A 127 -10.81 -9.59 7.56
C TYR A 127 -10.39 -8.41 6.71
N SER A 128 -11.28 -7.81 5.92
CA SER A 128 -10.99 -6.59 5.17
C SER A 128 -10.64 -5.42 6.09
N ILE A 129 -11.36 -5.28 7.21
CA ILE A 129 -11.07 -4.25 8.21
C ILE A 129 -9.71 -4.52 8.87
N VAL A 130 -9.43 -5.78 9.22
CA VAL A 130 -8.17 -6.19 9.85
C VAL A 130 -6.98 -5.97 8.91
N ALA A 131 -7.08 -6.42 7.66
CA ALA A 131 -6.05 -6.25 6.64
C ALA A 131 -5.77 -4.77 6.37
N TRP A 132 -6.81 -3.95 6.24
CA TRP A 132 -6.67 -2.51 6.09
C TRP A 132 -5.98 -1.87 7.30
N ARG A 133 -6.38 -2.23 8.53
CA ARG A 133 -5.78 -1.70 9.76
C ARG A 133 -4.29 -2.05 9.84
N LEU A 134 -3.91 -3.30 9.56
CA LEU A 134 -2.52 -3.73 9.53
C LEU A 134 -1.70 -2.97 8.49
N MET A 135 -2.26 -2.80 7.28
CA MET A 135 -1.61 -2.01 6.24
C MET A 135 -1.45 -0.56 6.65
N SER A 136 -2.51 0.06 7.17
CA SER A 136 -2.52 1.44 7.63
C SER A 136 -1.42 1.67 8.67
N MET A 137 -1.36 0.84 9.71
CA MET A 137 -0.29 0.88 10.72
C MET A 137 1.11 0.78 10.11
N THR A 138 1.31 -0.17 9.21
CA THR A 138 2.61 -0.42 8.59
C THR A 138 3.06 0.75 7.69
N TYR A 139 2.15 1.35 6.93
CA TYR A 139 2.50 2.50 6.09
C TYR A 139 2.57 3.81 6.87
N GLN A 140 1.75 4.00 7.91
CA GLN A 140 1.84 5.17 8.79
C GLN A 140 3.20 5.23 9.49
N ALA A 141 3.75 4.10 9.94
CA ALA A 141 5.10 4.04 10.49
C ALA A 141 6.20 4.48 9.52
N ARG A 142 5.96 4.39 8.20
CA ARG A 142 6.90 4.82 7.16
C ARG A 142 6.69 6.28 6.75
N LEU A 143 5.44 6.74 6.76
CA LEU A 143 5.07 8.10 6.37
C LEU A 143 5.28 9.12 7.50
N THR A 144 5.01 8.71 8.74
CA THR A 144 5.09 9.56 9.94
C THR A 144 5.83 8.82 11.07
N PRO A 145 7.10 8.43 10.85
CA PRO A 145 7.85 7.57 11.78
C PRO A 145 7.95 8.13 13.20
N GLU A 146 8.11 9.44 13.32
CA GLU A 146 8.27 10.17 14.59
C GLU A 146 6.95 10.48 15.31
N ALA A 147 5.80 10.26 14.66
CA ALA A 147 4.51 10.48 15.30
C ALA A 147 4.31 9.52 16.48
N SER A 148 3.45 9.90 17.43
CA SER A 148 3.07 9.02 18.55
C SER A 148 2.34 7.77 18.05
N CYS A 149 2.72 6.58 18.55
CA CYS A 149 2.01 5.35 18.21
C CYS A 149 0.58 5.29 18.79
N ASP A 150 0.26 6.14 19.77
CA ASP A 150 -1.06 6.24 20.41
C ASP A 150 -2.17 6.66 19.43
N ALA A 151 -1.78 7.18 18.25
CA ALA A 151 -2.72 7.43 17.16
C ALA A 151 -3.33 6.15 16.58
N ILE A 152 -2.73 4.98 16.80
CA ILE A 152 -3.23 3.70 16.25
C ILE A 152 -3.26 2.57 17.27
N LEU A 153 -2.31 2.54 18.20
CA LEU A 153 -2.25 1.56 19.28
C LEU A 153 -2.92 2.09 20.55
N GLN A 154 -3.71 1.25 21.19
CA GLN A 154 -4.28 1.51 22.50
C GLN A 154 -3.18 1.58 23.59
N PRO A 155 -3.44 2.29 24.70
CA PRO A 155 -2.51 2.38 25.82
C PRO A 155 -1.99 1.03 26.30
N GLU A 156 -2.83 0.02 26.39
CA GLU A 156 -2.48 -1.33 26.85
C GLU A 156 -1.52 -2.01 25.87
N GLU A 157 -1.77 -1.87 24.56
CA GLU A 157 -0.95 -2.44 23.48
C GLU A 157 0.48 -1.90 23.54
N TRP A 158 0.67 -0.58 23.52
CA TRP A 158 2.01 0.00 23.47
C TRP A 158 2.73 -0.06 24.82
N ARG A 159 2.02 -0.04 25.95
CA ARG A 159 2.62 -0.26 27.29
C ARG A 159 3.15 -1.67 27.43
N LEU A 160 2.40 -2.67 26.94
CA LEU A 160 2.84 -4.05 26.94
C LEU A 160 4.10 -4.22 26.07
N LEU A 161 4.10 -3.66 24.86
CA LEU A 161 5.30 -3.66 24.00
C LEU A 161 6.49 -3.02 24.71
N ARG A 162 6.31 -1.83 25.31
CA ARG A 162 7.36 -1.13 26.06
C ARG A 162 7.91 -1.98 27.21
N ARG A 163 7.04 -2.64 28.00
CA ARG A 163 7.46 -3.53 29.09
C ARG A 163 8.27 -4.73 28.57
N LYS A 164 7.91 -5.24 27.41
CA LYS A 164 8.52 -6.44 26.80
C LYS A 164 9.86 -6.16 26.09
N PHE A 165 10.06 -4.95 25.55
CA PHE A 165 11.30 -4.57 24.84
C PHE A 165 12.22 -3.67 25.65
N THR A 166 11.67 -2.85 26.54
CA THR A 166 12.41 -1.90 27.38
C THR A 166 11.96 -1.99 28.84
N PRO A 167 12.15 -3.14 29.53
CA PRO A 167 11.59 -3.40 30.86
C PRO A 167 12.06 -2.41 31.94
N LYS A 168 13.23 -1.79 31.77
CA LYS A 168 13.77 -0.79 32.69
C LYS A 168 13.24 0.63 32.44
N SER A 169 12.52 0.85 31.33
CA SER A 169 11.98 2.17 30.99
C SER A 169 10.85 2.56 31.94
N ARG A 170 10.94 3.76 32.52
CA ARG A 170 9.86 4.37 33.33
C ARG A 170 9.05 5.41 32.54
N ALA A 171 9.27 5.50 31.22
CA ALA A 171 8.60 6.47 30.38
C ALA A 171 7.09 6.18 30.34
N LYS A 172 6.29 7.20 30.64
CA LYS A 172 4.82 7.16 30.58
C LYS A 172 4.28 7.59 29.21
N THR A 173 5.15 8.10 28.34
CA THR A 173 4.79 8.53 27.00
C THR A 173 4.78 7.34 26.03
N PRO A 174 3.91 7.38 25.00
CA PRO A 174 3.93 6.38 23.93
C PRO A 174 5.26 6.45 23.15
N PRO A 175 5.76 5.31 22.64
CA PRO A 175 6.87 5.30 21.70
C PRO A 175 6.48 5.94 20.35
N THR A 176 7.47 6.18 19.49
CA THR A 176 7.21 6.61 18.12
C THR A 176 6.53 5.50 17.31
N MET A 177 5.83 5.88 16.24
CA MET A 177 5.12 4.95 15.35
C MET A 177 6.08 3.93 14.75
N HIS A 178 7.25 4.40 14.30
CA HIS A 178 8.31 3.52 13.79
C HIS A 178 8.79 2.53 14.85
N GLN A 179 9.08 2.99 16.08
CA GLN A 179 9.56 2.12 17.14
C GLN A 179 8.53 1.06 17.55
N ALA A 180 7.25 1.45 17.64
CA ALA A 180 6.17 0.54 17.97
C ALA A 180 6.01 -0.55 16.90
N MET A 181 6.00 -0.16 15.61
CA MET A 181 5.91 -1.11 14.51
C MET A 181 7.14 -2.02 14.41
N LEU A 182 8.33 -1.52 14.72
CA LEU A 182 9.54 -2.33 14.81
C LEU A 182 9.41 -3.41 15.89
N TRP A 183 8.94 -3.05 17.08
CA TRP A 183 8.70 -4.00 18.17
C TRP A 183 7.64 -5.05 17.82
N ILE A 184 6.54 -4.64 17.19
CA ILE A 184 5.52 -5.55 16.68
C ILE A 184 6.16 -6.53 15.70
N ALA A 185 6.85 -6.05 14.68
CA ALA A 185 7.48 -6.90 13.69
C ALA A 185 8.52 -7.85 14.29
N GLN A 186 9.30 -7.40 15.27
CA GLN A 186 10.27 -8.24 15.99
C GLN A 186 9.58 -9.39 16.73
N ARG A 187 8.39 -9.18 17.32
CA ARG A 187 7.57 -10.28 17.87
C ARG A 187 7.14 -11.27 16.79
N GLY A 188 6.93 -10.77 15.57
CA GLY A 188 6.62 -11.57 14.39
C GLY A 188 7.80 -12.28 13.73
N GLY A 189 9.02 -12.10 14.25
CA GLY A 189 10.24 -12.73 13.73
C GLY A 189 11.09 -11.85 12.81
N PHE A 190 10.83 -10.53 12.75
CA PHE A 190 11.72 -9.59 12.08
C PHE A 190 13.00 -9.40 12.93
N LEU A 191 14.18 -9.61 12.35
CA LEU A 191 15.44 -9.58 13.08
C LEU A 191 16.00 -8.15 13.28
N ALA A 192 15.57 -7.20 12.43
CA ALA A 192 16.04 -5.82 12.43
C ALA A 192 17.58 -5.64 12.36
N PRO A 193 18.32 -6.33 11.47
CA PRO A 193 19.71 -6.00 11.22
C PRO A 193 19.84 -4.60 10.61
N LYS A 194 20.98 -3.94 10.83
CA LYS A 194 21.22 -2.54 10.37
C LYS A 194 21.09 -2.32 8.87
N SER A 195 21.13 -3.39 8.07
CA SER A 195 21.03 -3.37 6.61
C SER A 195 19.66 -3.79 6.07
N ASP A 196 18.76 -4.33 6.91
CA ASP A 196 17.40 -4.64 6.44
C ASP A 196 16.59 -3.35 6.34
N GLY A 197 15.73 -3.29 5.32
CA GLY A 197 14.75 -2.22 5.18
C GLY A 197 13.62 -2.32 6.21
N GLU A 198 12.53 -1.60 5.91
CA GLU A 198 11.36 -1.53 6.79
C GLU A 198 10.65 -2.89 6.98
N PRO A 199 10.06 -3.17 8.15
CA PRO A 199 9.28 -4.38 8.38
C PRO A 199 8.20 -4.63 7.33
N GLY A 200 8.10 -5.87 6.86
CA GLY A 200 7.06 -6.31 5.94
C GLY A 200 5.72 -6.62 6.63
N LEU A 201 4.63 -6.64 5.86
CA LEU A 201 3.28 -6.91 6.40
C LEU A 201 3.17 -8.27 7.10
N LYS A 202 3.86 -9.30 6.59
CA LYS A 202 3.82 -10.65 7.17
C LYS A 202 4.40 -10.71 8.58
N THR A 203 5.53 -10.06 8.83
CA THR A 203 6.12 -10.00 10.17
C THR A 203 5.31 -9.08 11.07
N SER A 204 4.80 -7.96 10.56
CA SER A 204 3.87 -7.10 11.28
C SER A 204 2.60 -7.86 11.72
N TRP A 205 1.98 -8.64 10.84
CA TRP A 205 0.79 -9.46 11.14
C TRP A 205 1.06 -10.44 12.27
N ARG A 206 2.07 -11.29 12.10
CA ARG A 206 2.46 -12.30 13.11
C ARG A 206 2.76 -11.66 14.46
N GLY A 207 3.41 -10.51 14.44
CA GLY A 207 3.70 -9.71 15.63
C GLY A 207 2.45 -9.19 16.32
N TYR A 208 1.53 -8.64 15.53
CA TYR A 208 0.29 -8.05 16.02
C TYR A 208 -0.65 -9.10 16.62
N THR A 209 -0.77 -10.26 15.98
CA THR A 209 -1.52 -11.41 16.51
C THR A 209 -0.93 -11.88 17.84
N LYS A 210 0.39 -12.04 17.94
CA LYS A 210 1.05 -12.40 19.20
C LYS A 210 0.84 -11.34 20.29
N LEU A 211 0.81 -10.05 19.93
CA LEU A 211 0.50 -8.99 20.87
C LEU A 211 -0.90 -9.14 21.45
N HIS A 212 -1.90 -9.44 20.62
CA HIS A 212 -3.28 -9.66 21.06
C HIS A 212 -3.40 -10.86 21.99
N HIS A 213 -2.78 -12.00 21.64
CA HIS A 213 -2.79 -13.17 22.53
C HIS A 213 -2.17 -12.85 23.91
N MET A 214 -1.06 -12.10 23.95
CA MET A 214 -0.45 -11.68 25.22
C MET A 214 -1.33 -10.72 26.04
N LEU A 215 -2.16 -9.91 25.39
CA LEU A 215 -3.12 -9.04 26.09
C LEU A 215 -4.28 -9.84 26.67
N GLU A 216 -4.78 -10.82 25.92
CA GLU A 216 -5.83 -11.74 26.39
C GLU A 216 -5.36 -12.55 27.61
N GLU A 217 -4.11 -13.05 27.59
CA GLU A 217 -3.50 -13.76 28.73
C GLU A 217 -3.35 -12.90 29.99
N LEU A 218 -3.25 -11.57 29.85
CA LEU A 218 -3.13 -10.64 30.99
C LEU A 218 -4.48 -10.16 31.52
N ALA A 219 -5.56 -10.38 30.77
CA ALA A 219 -6.92 -10.01 31.14
C ALA A 219 -7.67 -11.14 31.88
N LEU A 220 -7.10 -12.36 31.86
CA LEU A 220 -7.53 -13.54 32.62
C LEU A 220 -6.79 -13.61 33.96
#